data_AF-A0AAV7H8C0-F1
#
_entry.id   AF-A0AAV7H8C0-F1
#
_cell.length_a   1.000
_cell.length_b   1.000
_cell.length_c   1.000
_cell.angle_alpha   90.00
_cell.angle_beta   90.00
_cell.angle_gamma   90.00
#
_symmetry.space_group_name_H-M   'P 1'
#
loop_
_entity.id
_entity.type
_entity.pdbx_description
1 polymer ?
#
loop_
_entity_poly.entity_id
_entity_poly.type
_entity_poly.pdbx_seq_one_letter_code
_entity_poly.pdbx_strand_id
1 'polypeptide(L)' 'MVGSKVNTFNVEMRPIVEAKAVETAIRRLMGDGMEANERRRRTKQLGEMAKRAVDKGGSSYEEIENLMNELIDRKKRV' A
#
# COMPACT_ATOMS: atom_id res chain seq x y z
N MET A 1 18.91 4.83 17.64
CA MET A 1 17.47 4.53 17.48
C MET A 1 17.05 5.02 16.10
N VAL A 2 16.38 4.20 15.29
CA VAL A 2 16.01 4.55 13.90
C VAL A 2 14.49 4.63 13.67
N GLY A 3 13.67 4.18 14.61
CA GLY A 3 12.20 4.26 14.51
C GLY A 3 11.45 3.51 15.62
N SER A 4 10.13 3.40 15.46
CA SER A 4 9.21 2.65 16.32
C SER A 4 8.47 1.57 15.52
N LYS A 5 8.20 0.41 16.13
CA LYS A 5 7.44 -0.69 15.49
C LYS A 5 5.95 -0.37 15.34
N VAL A 6 5.44 0.52 16.19
CA VAL A 6 4.02 0.89 16.24
C VAL A 6 3.89 2.40 16.06
N ASN A 7 2.95 2.82 15.21
CA ASN A 7 2.53 4.21 15.11
C ASN A 7 1.51 4.49 16.23
N THR A 8 1.97 5.14 17.30
CA THR A 8 1.15 5.51 18.46
C THR A 8 1.61 6.86 19.02
N PHE A 9 0.70 7.62 19.63
CA PHE A 9 1.01 8.88 20.31
C PHE A 9 1.55 8.69 21.74
N ASN A 10 1.35 7.52 22.35
CA ASN A 10 1.90 7.22 23.68
C ASN A 10 3.38 6.81 23.58
N VAL A 11 4.28 7.60 24.18
CA VAL A 11 5.73 7.44 24.08
C VAL A 11 6.25 6.18 24.79
N GLU A 12 5.66 5.82 25.92
CA GLU A 12 6.05 4.62 26.69
C GLU A 12 5.71 3.33 25.93
N MET A 13 4.70 3.38 25.07
CA MET A 13 4.26 2.28 24.21
C MET A 13 4.92 2.30 22.82
N ARG A 14 6.10 2.91 22.65
CA ARG A 14 6.85 2.90 21.38
C ARG A 14 8.04 1.94 21.42
N PRO A 15 7.85 0.64 21.10
CA PRO A 15 8.95 -0.29 20.95
C PRO A 15 9.95 0.19 19.91
N ILE A 16 11.22 0.26 20.30
CA ILE A 16 12.31 0.77 19.46
C ILE A 16 12.60 -0.23 18.32
N VAL A 17 12.82 0.30 17.12
CA VAL A 17 13.43 -0.45 16.02
C VAL A 17 14.93 -0.26 16.07
N GLU A 18 15.65 -1.36 16.21
CA GLU A 18 17.10 -1.39 16.17
C GLU A 18 17.64 -1.21 14.75
N ALA A 19 18.80 -0.57 14.62
CA ALA A 19 19.44 -0.36 13.32
C ALA A 19 19.72 -1.67 12.57
N LYS A 20 20.12 -2.74 13.30
CA LYS A 20 20.37 -4.07 12.72
C LYS A 20 19.13 -4.69 12.06
N ALA A 21 17.95 -4.46 12.63
CA ALA A 21 16.70 -4.93 12.04
C ALA A 21 16.42 -4.22 10.71
N VAL A 22 16.68 -2.91 10.65
CA VAL A 22 16.56 -2.12 9.41
C VAL A 22 17.57 -2.58 8.36
N GLU A 23 18.84 -2.75 8.74
CA GLU A 23 19.90 -3.25 7.84
C GLU A 23 19.52 -4.62 7.24
N THR A 24 19.00 -5.52 8.06
CA THR A 24 18.55 -6.85 7.61
C THR A 24 17.39 -6.75 6.63
N ALA A 25 16.40 -5.90 6.92
CA ALA A 25 15.26 -5.69 6.03
C ALA A 25 15.69 -5.09 4.68
N ILE A 26 16.59 -4.11 4.70
CA ILE A 26 17.17 -3.51 3.48
C ILE A 26 17.90 -4.58 2.68
N ARG A 27 18.78 -5.38 3.28
CA ARG A 27 19.49 -6.44 2.55
C ARG A 27 18.55 -7.47 1.92
N ARG A 28 17.48 -7.87 2.61
CA ARG A 28 16.48 -8.80 2.06
C ARG A 28 15.67 -8.20 0.91
N LEU A 29 15.46 -6.89 0.90
CA LEU A 29 14.72 -6.20 -0.16
C LEU A 29 15.60 -5.83 -1.35
N MET A 30 16.83 -5.37 -1.10
CA MET A 30 17.73 -4.75 -2.07
C MET A 30 18.84 -5.67 -2.57
N GLY A 31 19.04 -6.83 -1.94
CA GLY A 31 20.00 -7.81 -2.45
C GLY A 31 19.60 -8.39 -3.81
N ASP A 32 20.50 -9.21 -4.36
CA ASP A 32 20.33 -9.86 -5.68
C ASP A 32 19.88 -11.32 -5.57
N GLY A 33 19.57 -11.77 -4.35
CA GLY A 33 19.04 -13.10 -4.09
C GLY A 33 17.63 -13.30 -4.67
N MET A 34 17.26 -14.57 -4.84
CA MET A 34 15.95 -14.97 -5.38
C MET A 34 14.77 -14.35 -4.62
N GLU A 35 14.82 -14.30 -3.28
CA GLU A 35 13.76 -13.70 -2.45
C GLU A 35 13.56 -12.21 -2.79
N ALA A 36 14.64 -11.44 -2.90
CA ALA A 36 14.60 -10.01 -3.18
C ALA A 36 14.03 -9.74 -4.58
N ASN A 37 14.49 -10.49 -5.57
CA ASN A 37 14.03 -10.38 -6.96
C ASN A 37 12.54 -10.70 -7.10
N GLU A 38 12.08 -11.80 -6.49
CA GLU A 38 10.68 -12.21 -6.56
C GLU A 38 9.75 -11.21 -5.87
N ARG A 39 10.15 -10.68 -4.71
CA ARG A 39 9.40 -9.61 -4.02
C ARG A 39 9.24 -8.39 -4.92
N ARG A 40 10.33 -7.88 -5.51
CA ARG A 40 10.28 -6.71 -6.43
C ARG A 40 9.43 -6.99 -7.67
N ARG A 41 9.52 -8.21 -8.25
CA ARG A 41 8.71 -8.62 -9.41
C ARG A 41 7.21 -8.61 -9.09
N ARG A 42 6.80 -9.22 -7.97
CA ARG A 42 5.40 -9.24 -7.52
C ARG A 42 4.86 -7.84 -7.28
N THR A 43 5.63 -6.98 -6.60
CA THR A 43 5.22 -5.59 -6.35
C THR A 43 5.03 -4.81 -7.65
N LYS A 44 5.90 -4.99 -8.66
CA LYS A 44 5.72 -4.36 -9.98
C LYS A 44 4.40 -4.79 -10.64
N GLN A 45 4.11 -6.11 -10.64
CA GLN A 45 2.86 -6.62 -11.19
C GLN A 45 1.62 -6.06 -10.49
N LEU A 46 1.65 -6.01 -9.15
CA LEU A 46 0.57 -5.40 -8.37
C LEU A 46 0.41 -3.91 -8.68
N GLY A 47 1.52 -3.17 -8.86
CA GLY A 47 1.49 -1.78 -9.26
C GLY A 47 0.85 -1.56 -10.64
N GLU A 48 1.16 -2.41 -11.62
CA GLU A 48 0.52 -2.36 -12.94
C GLU A 48 -0.97 -2.70 -12.86
N MET A 49 -1.35 -3.69 -12.05
CA MET A 49 -2.76 -4.03 -11.82
C MET A 49 -3.52 -2.87 -11.16
N ALA A 50 -2.94 -2.26 -10.12
CA ALA A 50 -3.53 -1.12 -9.43
C ALA A 50 -3.71 0.07 -10.38
N LYS A 51 -2.71 0.36 -11.22
CA LYS A 51 -2.81 1.41 -12.24
C LYS A 51 -3.97 1.14 -13.22
N ARG A 52 -4.05 -0.10 -13.76
CA ARG A 52 -5.15 -0.47 -14.65
C ARG A 52 -6.52 -0.40 -14.00
N ALA A 53 -6.62 -0.70 -12.70
CA ALA A 53 -7.88 -0.64 -11.98
C ALA A 53 -8.44 0.80 -11.88
N VAL A 54 -7.57 1.81 -11.82
CA VAL A 54 -7.98 3.23 -11.69
C VAL A 54 -8.00 4.00 -13.00
N ASP A 55 -7.36 3.48 -14.06
CA ASP A 55 -7.45 4.05 -15.41
C ASP A 55 -8.89 3.93 -15.97
N LYS A 56 -9.23 4.75 -16.98
CA LYS A 56 -10.57 4.75 -17.59
C LYS A 56 -10.94 3.35 -18.11
N GLY A 57 -12.11 2.84 -17.72
CA GLY A 57 -12.55 1.47 -18.02
C GLY A 57 -11.93 0.40 -17.10
N GLY A 58 -11.25 0.83 -16.04
CA GLY A 58 -10.77 -0.02 -14.95
C GLY A 58 -11.85 -0.21 -13.87
N SER A 59 -11.74 -1.29 -13.12
CA SER A 59 -12.76 -1.67 -12.14
C SER A 59 -12.97 -0.65 -11.01
N SER A 60 -11.91 -0.06 -10.47
CA SER A 60 -12.03 0.99 -9.44
C SER A 60 -12.54 2.31 -10.00
N TYR A 61 -12.23 2.62 -11.27
CA TYR A 61 -12.81 3.76 -11.97
C TYR A 61 -14.33 3.59 -12.11
N GLU A 62 -14.77 2.44 -12.61
CA GLU A 62 -16.19 2.11 -12.79
C GLU A 62 -16.95 2.07 -11.45
N GLU A 63 -16.35 1.51 -10.40
CA GLU A 63 -16.97 1.48 -9.07
C GLU A 63 -17.24 2.88 -8.50
N ILE A 64 -16.28 3.81 -8.67
CA ILE A 64 -16.45 5.20 -8.23
C ILE A 64 -17.51 5.90 -9.08
N GLU A 65 -17.56 5.65 -10.39
CA GLU A 65 -18.61 6.18 -11.27
C GLU A 65 -20.01 5.70 -10.84
N ASN A 66 -20.16 4.41 -10.54
CA ASN A 66 -21.40 3.84 -10.03
C ASN A 66 -21.80 4.48 -8.70
N LEU A 67 -20.86 4.60 -7.75
CA LEU A 67 -21.12 5.25 -6.46
C LEU A 67 -21.59 6.70 -6.63
N MET A 68 -20.97 7.47 -7.53
CA MET A 68 -21.40 8.85 -7.79
C MET A 68 -22.83 8.91 -8.33
N ASN A 69 -23.17 8.03 -9.29
CA ASN A 69 -24.51 7.96 -9.85
C ASN A 69 -25.56 7.61 -8.77
N GLU A 70 -25.26 6.64 -7.90
CA GLU A 70 -26.13 6.28 -6.78
C GLU A 70 -26.38 7.45 -5.83
N LEU A 71 -25.33 8.21 -5.50
CA LEU A 71 -25.45 9.39 -4.62
C LEU A 71 -26.26 10.51 -5.28
N ILE A 72 -26.08 10.74 -6.58
CA ILE A 72 -26.87 11.72 -7.35
C ILE A 72 -28.34 11.32 -7.36
N ASP A 73 -28.65 10.05 -7.63
CA ASP A 73 -30.02 9.57 -7.66
C ASP A 73 -30.67 9.58 -6.28
N ARG A 74 -29.91 9.29 -5.23
CA ARG A 74 -30.38 9.44 -3.85
C ARG A 74 -30.76 10.89 -3.53
N LYS A 75 -29.97 11.87 -3.99
CA LYS A 75 -30.27 13.30 -3.79
C LYS A 75 -31.54 13.73 -4.51
N LYS A 76 -31.83 13.23 -5.72
CA LYS A 76 -33.05 13.56 -6.48
C LYS A 76 -34.35 13.05 -5.83
N ARG A 77 -34.24 12.05 -4.94
CA ARG A 77 -35.39 11.44 -4.24
C ARG A 77 -35.74 12.16 -2.93
N VAL A 78 -35.03 13.23 -2.60
CA VAL A 78 -35.29 14.15 -1.47
C VAL A 78 -35.79 15.46 -2.05
#